data_AF-A0A6C0BE52-F1
#
_entry.id   AF-A0A6C0BE52-F1
#
_cell.length_a   1.000
_cell.length_b   1.000
_cell.length_c   1.000
_cell.angle_alpha   90.00
_cell.angle_beta   90.00
_cell.angle_gamma   90.00
#
_symmetry.space_group_name_H-M   'P 1'
#
loop_
_entity.id
_entity.type
_entity.pdbx_description
1 polymer ?
#
loop_
_entity_poly.entity_id
_entity_poly.type
_entity_poly.pdbx_seq_one_letter_code
_entity_poly.pdbx_strand_id
1 'polypeptide(L)'
;MSEKVLLNPLNLIGTIDLDTPFFILEYISKICKKSFNVSYLSCDEYYQSVIDSCRLYNYSTIESPSYQSSDNDLSKISKFISPNQSSIEWDVESILYGYDHICQYDINNDEIPALNKTNLVFGDKTNENPYIINEIIAYVIAKINKYRMNRYTEFSEICFFIKKINENRTNSIKNSLLHTINSMSHSDILKIYYNIVNQGDIVENETEIKISTPKDSMFVFNSTALDVTSQAFLDKNKLLSKIKPTTNYEAIIIAVNVYRVDITESSYPLGEIENLKRKKYIPYCSRFAKKFSLNPSFYMIDDMWSENLASYVYTKEQLINFTTEEGFDNLIGVSNSELISLLKSTRNITNFYFGIHPDCNDTYTVIGHEPINDVQIDKLICVGIPKQNKLYYTNMDELFDYFESEKMFVDQTEDKSPLDDRVVKKLRNYCRKMSLKNNSSIFKNMIFLLDDLDKGKKLIDFKVRDLKLKISRATPEIKNMIDEFFKTSMEMGLYMRGWKIGDNNIYPLKSEDTTSAGNDENGITVHNNTVIAYENAKDILSKLPSDISNEIRSLHTLRFSKKEKAYRIFGLNFKGTRVYHEETLLDCMRKIYGGYNNDESCIRTNSNWILYSSCWYRILFNFDVPFDMGQIDDIQ
;
A
#
# COMPACT_ATOMS: atom_id res chain seq x y z
N MET A 1 -47.60 -56.72 -30.94
CA MET A 1 -48.11 -56.22 -29.65
C MET A 1 -47.22 -55.05 -29.30
N SER A 2 -47.76 -53.82 -29.21
CA SER A 2 -47.01 -52.63 -28.79
C SER A 2 -46.56 -52.82 -27.35
N GLU A 3 -45.26 -52.67 -27.10
CA GLU A 3 -44.70 -52.70 -25.74
C GLU A 3 -45.26 -51.50 -24.97
N LYS A 4 -45.89 -51.75 -23.83
CA LYS A 4 -46.49 -50.70 -22.99
C LYS A 4 -45.49 -50.27 -21.94
N VAL A 5 -45.25 -48.96 -21.84
CA VAL A 5 -44.29 -48.39 -20.90
C VAL A 5 -45.01 -47.58 -19.82
N LEU A 6 -44.63 -47.80 -18.56
CA LEU A 6 -45.17 -47.08 -17.41
C LEU A 6 -44.30 -45.86 -17.11
N LEU A 7 -44.90 -44.65 -17.16
CA LEU A 7 -44.23 -43.39 -16.85
C LEU A 7 -44.16 -43.15 -15.33
N ASN A 8 -43.45 -44.04 -14.63
CA ASN A 8 -43.26 -43.98 -13.18
C ASN A 8 -41.82 -43.54 -12.86
N PRO A 9 -41.60 -42.35 -12.25
CA PRO A 9 -40.26 -41.86 -11.92
C PRO A 9 -39.55 -42.77 -10.91
N LEU A 10 -40.28 -43.54 -10.09
CA LEU A 10 -39.72 -44.51 -9.14
C LEU A 10 -38.96 -45.65 -9.84
N ASN A 11 -39.27 -45.94 -11.11
CA ASN A 11 -38.50 -46.91 -11.88
C ASN A 11 -37.07 -46.43 -12.13
N LEU A 12 -36.86 -45.10 -12.20
CA LEU A 12 -35.55 -44.50 -12.46
C LEU A 12 -34.76 -44.19 -11.19
N ILE A 13 -35.43 -43.71 -10.14
CA ILE A 13 -34.77 -43.24 -8.90
C ILE A 13 -34.74 -44.30 -7.78
N GLY A 14 -35.47 -45.40 -7.96
CA GLY A 14 -35.66 -46.46 -6.97
C GLY A 14 -36.63 -46.07 -5.84
N THR A 15 -36.42 -46.65 -4.66
CA THR A 15 -37.27 -46.40 -3.49
C THR A 15 -37.08 -44.98 -2.95
N ILE A 16 -38.20 -44.31 -2.64
CA ILE A 16 -38.25 -43.03 -1.92
C ILE A 16 -38.57 -43.28 -0.44
N ASP A 17 -38.01 -42.50 0.47
CA ASP A 17 -38.07 -42.62 1.93
C ASP A 17 -37.94 -41.24 2.62
N LEU A 18 -37.87 -41.21 3.96
CA LEU A 18 -37.76 -39.98 4.75
C LEU A 18 -36.44 -39.20 4.56
N ASP A 19 -35.44 -39.82 3.92
CA ASP A 19 -34.15 -39.19 3.61
C ASP A 19 -34.06 -38.73 2.15
N THR A 20 -35.07 -39.06 1.33
CA THR A 20 -35.16 -38.58 -0.05
C THR A 20 -35.27 -37.05 -0.05
N PRO A 21 -34.49 -36.31 -0.85
CA PRO A 21 -34.54 -34.85 -0.87
C PRO A 21 -35.90 -34.27 -1.29
N PHE A 22 -36.29 -33.13 -0.70
CA PHE A 22 -37.58 -32.51 -1.00
C PHE A 22 -37.76 -32.15 -2.48
N PHE A 23 -36.72 -31.65 -3.15
CA PHE A 23 -36.81 -31.25 -4.56
C PHE A 23 -37.18 -32.43 -5.49
N ILE A 24 -36.86 -33.66 -5.09
CA ILE A 24 -37.27 -34.88 -5.80
C ILE A 24 -38.74 -35.20 -5.56
N LEU A 25 -39.18 -35.12 -4.30
CA LEU A 25 -40.60 -35.31 -3.99
C LEU A 25 -41.47 -34.24 -4.65
N GLU A 26 -40.98 -33.00 -4.76
CA GLU A 26 -41.64 -31.91 -5.47
C GLU A 26 -41.74 -32.19 -6.98
N TYR A 27 -40.67 -32.70 -7.60
CA TYR A 27 -40.69 -33.10 -9.00
C TYR A 27 -41.75 -34.19 -9.26
N ILE A 28 -41.78 -35.23 -8.42
CA ILE A 28 -42.74 -36.34 -8.54
C ILE A 28 -44.17 -35.88 -8.23
N SER A 29 -44.35 -34.99 -7.25
CA SER A 29 -45.68 -34.50 -6.87
C SER A 29 -46.35 -33.72 -7.99
N LYS A 30 -45.56 -32.97 -8.77
CA LYS A 30 -46.04 -32.25 -9.95
C LYS A 30 -46.49 -33.22 -11.05
N ILE A 31 -45.79 -34.35 -11.25
CA ILE A 31 -46.27 -35.44 -12.13
C ILE A 31 -47.60 -36.01 -11.61
N CYS A 32 -47.73 -36.16 -10.30
CA CYS A 32 -48.96 -36.62 -9.64
C CYS A 32 -50.09 -35.57 -9.61
N LYS A 33 -49.85 -34.36 -10.13
CA LYS A 33 -50.75 -33.19 -10.05
C LYS A 33 -51.19 -32.85 -8.63
N LYS A 34 -50.31 -33.10 -7.64
CA LYS A 34 -50.52 -32.73 -6.24
C LYS A 34 -49.63 -31.55 -5.90
N SER A 35 -50.20 -30.51 -5.30
CA SER A 35 -49.46 -29.41 -4.69
C SER A 35 -49.30 -29.68 -3.20
N PHE A 36 -48.09 -29.45 -2.69
CA PHE A 36 -47.77 -29.63 -1.28
C PHE A 36 -47.26 -28.31 -0.72
N ASN A 37 -47.63 -28.01 0.53
CA ASN A 37 -47.19 -26.81 1.21
C ASN A 37 -45.81 -27.01 1.85
N VAL A 38 -44.85 -26.23 1.37
CA VAL A 38 -43.44 -26.19 1.79
C VAL A 38 -43.29 -25.81 3.28
N SER A 39 -44.27 -25.13 3.89
CA SER A 39 -44.20 -24.74 5.31
C SER A 39 -44.28 -25.90 6.30
N TYR A 40 -44.70 -27.09 5.88
CA TYR A 40 -44.84 -28.28 6.75
C TYR A 40 -43.71 -29.30 6.59
N LEU A 41 -42.60 -28.93 5.94
CA LEU A 41 -41.49 -29.84 5.63
C LEU A 41 -40.66 -30.29 6.85
N SER A 42 -40.80 -29.63 7.99
CA SER A 42 -40.22 -30.08 9.25
C SER A 42 -41.07 -31.14 9.96
N CYS A 43 -42.28 -31.44 9.48
CA CYS A 43 -43.18 -32.42 10.08
C CYS A 43 -43.02 -33.79 9.40
N ASP A 44 -42.47 -34.77 10.12
CA ASP A 44 -42.25 -36.14 9.61
C ASP A 44 -43.53 -36.80 9.10
N GLU A 45 -44.66 -36.60 9.79
CA GLU A 45 -45.96 -37.17 9.39
C GLU A 45 -46.44 -36.61 8.05
N TYR A 46 -46.24 -35.32 7.82
CA TYR A 46 -46.60 -34.67 6.56
C TYR A 46 -45.69 -35.14 5.42
N TYR A 47 -44.39 -35.25 5.69
CA TYR A 47 -43.42 -35.75 4.72
C TYR A 47 -43.70 -37.21 4.32
N GLN A 48 -44.02 -38.06 5.29
CA GLN A 48 -44.43 -39.44 5.05
C GLN A 48 -45.72 -39.52 4.22
N SER A 49 -46.70 -38.66 4.48
CA SER A 49 -47.92 -38.58 3.67
C SER A 49 -47.66 -38.18 2.21
N VAL A 50 -46.63 -37.36 1.94
CA VAL A 50 -46.20 -37.01 0.58
C VAL A 50 -45.59 -38.22 -0.11
N ILE A 51 -44.70 -38.94 0.58
CA ILE A 51 -44.06 -40.17 0.09
C ILE A 51 -45.11 -41.23 -0.26
N ASP A 52 -46.04 -41.49 0.66
CA ASP A 52 -47.10 -42.49 0.45
C ASP A 52 -48.02 -42.09 -0.71
N SER A 53 -48.32 -40.80 -0.83
CA SER A 53 -49.06 -40.25 -1.97
C SER A 53 -48.36 -40.47 -3.31
N CYS A 54 -47.03 -40.40 -3.37
CA CYS A 54 -46.25 -40.62 -4.59
C CYS A 54 -46.13 -42.12 -4.90
N ARG A 55 -46.04 -42.98 -3.88
CA ARG A 55 -45.97 -44.45 -4.03
C ARG A 55 -47.29 -45.06 -4.52
N LEU A 56 -48.41 -44.56 -4.00
CA LEU A 56 -49.75 -45.08 -4.31
C LEU A 56 -50.38 -44.44 -5.55
N TYR A 57 -49.70 -43.50 -6.22
CA TYR A 57 -50.24 -42.83 -7.40
C TYR A 57 -50.30 -43.77 -8.62
N ASN A 58 -51.42 -43.73 -9.34
CA ASN A 58 -51.60 -44.52 -10.56
C ASN A 58 -50.96 -43.81 -11.77
N TYR A 59 -49.68 -44.08 -12.02
CA TYR A 59 -48.92 -43.47 -13.11
C TYR A 59 -49.46 -43.86 -14.49
N SER A 60 -49.27 -42.97 -15.47
CA SER A 60 -49.78 -43.19 -16.82
C SER A 60 -48.99 -44.27 -17.56
N THR A 61 -49.70 -45.13 -18.29
CA THR A 61 -49.12 -46.08 -19.23
C THR A 61 -49.28 -45.55 -20.66
N ILE A 62 -48.23 -45.68 -21.47
CA ILE A 62 -48.19 -45.29 -22.88
C ILE A 62 -47.78 -46.50 -23.74
N GLU A 63 -48.05 -46.45 -25.04
CA GLU A 63 -47.36 -47.32 -26.00
C GLU A 63 -45.91 -46.84 -26.19
N SER A 64 -45.01 -47.75 -26.57
CA SER A 64 -43.60 -47.44 -26.80
C SER A 64 -43.44 -46.13 -27.58
N PRO A 65 -42.70 -45.14 -27.05
CA PRO A 65 -42.55 -43.83 -27.68
C PRO A 65 -42.02 -43.96 -29.11
N SER A 66 -42.68 -43.30 -30.06
CA SER A 66 -42.24 -43.22 -31.45
C SER A 66 -42.71 -41.91 -32.08
N TYR A 67 -42.18 -41.57 -33.25
CA TYR A 67 -42.66 -40.42 -34.04
C TYR A 67 -44.14 -40.54 -34.48
N GLN A 68 -44.75 -41.71 -34.31
CA GLN A 68 -46.17 -41.97 -34.60
C GLN A 68 -47.03 -42.04 -33.32
N SER A 69 -46.47 -41.72 -32.15
CA SER A 69 -47.22 -41.70 -30.89
C SER A 69 -48.38 -40.70 -30.94
N SER A 70 -49.49 -41.06 -30.30
CA SER A 70 -50.67 -40.18 -30.22
C SER A 70 -50.37 -38.90 -29.45
N ASP A 71 -51.04 -37.78 -29.79
CA ASP A 71 -50.89 -36.49 -29.07
C ASP A 71 -51.14 -36.62 -27.56
N ASN A 72 -52.02 -37.55 -27.17
CA ASN A 72 -52.29 -37.85 -25.77
C ASN A 72 -51.09 -38.49 -25.06
N ASP A 73 -50.37 -39.40 -25.74
CA ASP A 73 -49.17 -40.03 -25.18
C ASP A 73 -47.99 -39.07 -25.17
N LEU A 74 -47.81 -38.26 -26.22
CA LEU A 74 -46.82 -37.19 -26.26
C LEU A 74 -47.03 -36.16 -25.14
N SER A 75 -48.29 -35.79 -24.84
CA SER A 75 -48.61 -34.90 -23.71
C SER A 75 -48.30 -35.53 -22.33
N LYS A 76 -48.42 -36.85 -22.20
CA LYS A 76 -48.03 -37.55 -20.96
C LYS A 76 -46.52 -37.60 -20.82
N ILE A 77 -45.79 -37.84 -21.91
CA ILE A 77 -44.32 -37.86 -21.93
C ILE A 77 -43.77 -36.46 -21.61
N SER A 78 -44.31 -35.39 -22.21
CA SER A 78 -43.83 -34.03 -21.93
C SER A 78 -43.99 -33.64 -20.46
N LYS A 79 -45.10 -34.02 -19.82
CA LYS A 79 -45.32 -33.83 -18.37
C LYS A 79 -44.41 -34.69 -17.50
N PHE A 80 -43.94 -35.82 -17.99
CA PHE A 80 -43.00 -36.69 -17.30
C PHE A 80 -41.57 -36.13 -17.33
N ILE A 81 -41.13 -35.61 -18.49
CA ILE A 81 -39.77 -35.11 -18.68
C ILE A 81 -39.55 -33.67 -18.19
N SER A 82 -40.60 -32.86 -18.10
CA SER A 82 -40.56 -31.45 -17.65
C SER A 82 -41.87 -31.03 -16.96
N PRO A 83 -42.15 -31.54 -15.74
CA PRO A 83 -43.41 -31.29 -15.03
C PRO A 83 -43.62 -29.83 -14.60
N ASN A 84 -42.55 -29.02 -14.57
CA ASN A 84 -42.60 -27.60 -14.23
C ASN A 84 -43.09 -26.69 -15.37
N GLN A 85 -43.10 -27.18 -16.61
CA GLN A 85 -43.36 -26.37 -17.81
C GLN A 85 -44.65 -26.78 -18.54
N SER A 86 -45.77 -26.84 -17.81
CA SER A 86 -47.04 -27.39 -18.30
C SER A 86 -47.73 -26.58 -19.43
N SER A 87 -47.20 -25.41 -19.80
CA SER A 87 -47.82 -24.48 -20.77
C SER A 87 -47.04 -24.31 -22.08
N ILE A 88 -45.96 -25.06 -22.30
CA ILE A 88 -45.12 -24.93 -23.49
C ILE A 88 -45.56 -25.96 -24.55
N GLU A 89 -45.69 -25.53 -25.80
CA GLU A 89 -45.86 -26.43 -26.94
C GLU A 89 -44.53 -27.13 -27.23
N TRP A 90 -44.52 -28.46 -27.14
CA TRP A 90 -43.31 -29.26 -27.31
C TRP A 90 -43.23 -29.84 -28.73
N ASP A 91 -42.04 -29.80 -29.32
CA ASP A 91 -41.76 -30.48 -30.58
C ASP A 91 -41.66 -32.00 -30.33
N VAL A 92 -42.29 -32.81 -31.19
CA VAL A 92 -42.32 -34.29 -31.05
C VAL A 92 -40.91 -34.88 -30.88
N GLU A 93 -39.97 -34.38 -31.68
CA GLU A 93 -38.57 -34.82 -31.65
C GLU A 93 -37.89 -34.51 -30.30
N SER A 94 -38.11 -33.32 -29.75
CA SER A 94 -37.56 -32.91 -28.45
C SER A 94 -38.18 -33.66 -27.28
N ILE A 95 -39.45 -34.05 -27.36
CA ILE A 95 -40.11 -34.93 -26.38
C ILE A 95 -39.42 -36.29 -26.35
N LEU A 96 -39.20 -36.89 -27.52
CA LEU A 96 -38.59 -38.21 -27.64
C LEU A 96 -37.13 -38.17 -27.17
N TYR A 97 -36.33 -37.19 -27.60
CA TYR A 97 -34.95 -37.02 -27.11
C TYR A 97 -34.87 -36.77 -25.60
N GLY A 98 -35.79 -35.98 -25.05
CA GLY A 98 -35.85 -35.72 -23.62
C GLY A 98 -36.20 -36.96 -22.81
N TYR A 99 -37.10 -37.79 -23.34
CA TYR A 99 -37.49 -39.07 -22.75
C TYR A 99 -36.34 -40.08 -22.78
N ASP A 100 -35.74 -40.29 -23.95
CA ASP A 100 -34.61 -41.20 -24.12
C ASP A 100 -33.44 -40.79 -23.22
N HIS A 101 -33.17 -39.49 -23.11
CA HIS A 101 -32.12 -38.98 -22.23
C HIS A 101 -32.40 -39.25 -20.75
N ILE A 102 -33.64 -39.16 -20.26
CA ILE A 102 -33.96 -39.52 -18.86
C ILE A 102 -33.82 -41.02 -18.64
N CYS A 103 -34.30 -41.85 -19.58
CA CYS A 103 -34.27 -43.31 -19.47
C CYS A 103 -32.86 -43.90 -19.49
N GLN A 104 -31.87 -43.17 -20.02
CA GLN A 104 -30.45 -43.55 -19.91
C GLN A 104 -29.93 -43.53 -18.46
N TYR A 105 -30.58 -42.80 -17.56
CA TYR A 105 -30.19 -42.68 -16.15
C TYR A 105 -31.18 -43.40 -15.24
N ASP A 106 -31.11 -44.74 -15.27
CA ASP A 106 -31.78 -45.63 -14.32
C ASP A 106 -30.80 -46.00 -13.19
N ILE A 107 -31.27 -45.93 -11.95
CA ILE A 107 -30.49 -46.35 -10.77
C ILE A 107 -30.06 -47.82 -10.80
N ASN A 108 -30.79 -48.66 -11.52
CA ASN A 108 -30.49 -50.07 -11.68
C ASN A 108 -29.44 -50.35 -12.76
N ASN A 109 -29.05 -49.33 -13.55
CA ASN A 109 -27.96 -49.48 -14.52
C ASN A 109 -26.60 -49.40 -13.79
N ASP A 110 -25.75 -50.40 -14.03
CA ASP A 110 -24.41 -50.47 -13.43
C ASP A 110 -23.47 -49.35 -13.93
N GLU A 111 -23.74 -48.79 -15.12
CA GLU A 111 -22.95 -47.71 -15.73
C GLU A 111 -23.85 -46.57 -16.24
N ILE A 112 -23.57 -45.34 -15.81
CA ILE A 112 -24.20 -44.13 -16.36
C ILE A 112 -23.44 -43.61 -17.58
N PRO A 113 -24.14 -42.95 -18.54
CA PRO A 113 -23.48 -42.30 -19.68
C PRO A 113 -22.39 -41.31 -19.24
N ALA A 114 -21.31 -41.23 -20.04
CA ALA A 114 -20.23 -40.29 -19.77
C ALA A 114 -20.74 -38.84 -19.85
N LEU A 115 -20.56 -38.08 -18.75
CA LEU A 115 -20.92 -36.67 -18.68
C LEU A 115 -20.11 -35.86 -19.70
N ASN A 116 -20.79 -34.98 -20.44
CA ASN A 116 -20.13 -34.09 -21.39
C ASN A 116 -19.22 -33.11 -20.64
N LYS A 117 -17.90 -33.17 -20.88
CA LYS A 117 -16.87 -32.44 -20.14
C LYS A 117 -16.91 -30.92 -20.34
N THR A 118 -17.53 -30.43 -21.41
CA THR A 118 -17.45 -29.00 -21.79
C THR A 118 -18.72 -28.20 -21.53
N ASN A 119 -19.90 -28.82 -21.45
CA ASN A 119 -21.19 -28.12 -21.32
C ASN A 119 -22.20 -28.89 -20.45
N LEU A 120 -22.05 -28.86 -19.12
CA LEU A 120 -23.09 -29.33 -18.20
C LEU A 120 -24.13 -28.24 -17.97
N VAL A 121 -25.38 -28.51 -18.36
CA VAL A 121 -26.54 -27.63 -18.13
C VAL A 121 -27.52 -28.36 -17.21
N PHE A 122 -27.99 -27.65 -16.18
CA PHE A 122 -28.92 -28.18 -15.17
C PHE A 122 -30.23 -27.39 -15.19
N GLY A 123 -31.34 -28.07 -14.91
CA GLY A 123 -32.68 -27.46 -14.82
C GLY A 123 -33.73 -28.24 -15.59
N ASP A 124 -34.85 -27.57 -15.90
CA ASP A 124 -35.92 -28.15 -16.70
C ASP A 124 -35.51 -28.36 -18.16
N LYS A 125 -35.97 -29.45 -18.76
CA LYS A 125 -35.80 -29.69 -20.20
C LYS A 125 -36.70 -28.75 -21.00
N THR A 126 -36.23 -28.33 -22.17
CA THR A 126 -36.95 -27.47 -23.13
C THR A 126 -36.79 -27.99 -24.56
N ASN A 127 -37.56 -27.45 -25.53
CA ASN A 127 -37.39 -27.79 -26.96
C ASN A 127 -35.98 -27.49 -27.47
N GLU A 128 -35.35 -26.42 -26.99
CA GLU A 128 -34.00 -26.03 -27.40
C GLU A 128 -32.91 -26.95 -26.82
N ASN A 129 -33.16 -27.52 -25.64
CA ASN A 129 -32.18 -28.32 -24.92
C ASN A 129 -32.85 -29.55 -24.24
N PRO A 130 -33.19 -30.60 -25.01
CA PRO A 130 -33.78 -31.83 -24.45
C PRO A 130 -32.79 -32.64 -23.57
N TYR A 131 -31.48 -32.37 -23.71
CA TYR A 131 -30.41 -33.07 -22.99
C TYR A 131 -30.00 -32.41 -21.65
N ILE A 132 -30.78 -31.48 -21.11
CA ILE A 132 -30.51 -30.89 -19.78
C ILE A 132 -30.61 -31.96 -18.68
N ILE A 133 -29.73 -31.85 -17.69
CA ILE A 133 -29.77 -32.65 -16.45
C ILE A 133 -30.83 -32.04 -15.52
N ASN A 134 -31.99 -32.67 -15.47
CA ASN A 134 -33.06 -32.30 -14.54
C ASN A 134 -32.87 -32.99 -13.18
N GLU A 135 -33.79 -32.72 -12.27
CA GLU A 135 -33.78 -33.17 -10.87
C GLU A 135 -33.65 -34.69 -10.75
N ILE A 136 -34.41 -35.45 -11.55
CA ILE A 136 -34.35 -36.92 -11.57
C ILE A 136 -32.95 -37.41 -11.97
N ILE A 137 -32.42 -36.92 -13.10
CA ILE A 137 -31.11 -37.36 -13.59
C ILE A 137 -30.02 -37.01 -12.57
N ALA A 138 -30.07 -35.80 -11.99
CA ALA A 138 -29.10 -35.37 -11.00
C ALA A 138 -29.11 -36.26 -9.74
N TYR A 139 -30.30 -36.63 -9.26
CA TYR A 139 -30.43 -37.52 -8.11
C TYR A 139 -29.92 -38.94 -8.40
N VAL A 140 -30.19 -39.48 -9.59
CA VAL A 140 -29.66 -40.80 -9.99
C VAL A 140 -28.14 -40.79 -10.05
N ILE A 141 -27.53 -39.78 -10.68
CA ILE A 141 -26.06 -39.62 -10.73
C ILE A 141 -25.50 -39.54 -9.29
N ALA A 142 -26.11 -38.75 -8.41
CA ALA A 142 -25.67 -38.62 -7.03
C ALA A 142 -25.73 -39.95 -6.27
N LYS A 143 -26.83 -40.70 -6.42
CA LYS A 143 -27.06 -41.97 -5.72
C LYS A 143 -26.12 -43.07 -6.20
N ILE A 144 -25.90 -43.19 -7.51
CA ILE A 144 -24.94 -44.15 -8.09
C ILE A 144 -23.50 -43.84 -7.63
N ASN A 145 -23.14 -42.56 -7.51
CA ASN A 145 -21.85 -42.13 -6.99
C ASN A 145 -21.77 -42.11 -5.44
N LYS A 146 -22.73 -42.75 -4.75
CA LYS A 146 -22.78 -42.90 -3.28
C LYS A 146 -22.75 -41.58 -2.51
N TYR A 147 -23.27 -40.50 -3.09
CA TYR A 147 -23.41 -39.23 -2.39
C TYR A 147 -24.50 -39.35 -1.32
N ARG A 148 -24.14 -39.04 -0.07
CA ARG A 148 -25.07 -39.12 1.07
C ARG A 148 -26.00 -37.92 1.04
N MET A 149 -27.24 -38.15 0.61
CA MET A 149 -28.31 -37.16 0.59
C MET A 149 -29.18 -37.28 1.85
N ASN A 150 -29.85 -36.19 2.20
CA ASN A 150 -30.92 -36.18 3.19
C ASN A 150 -32.09 -35.32 2.67
N ARG A 151 -33.19 -35.27 3.43
CA ARG A 151 -34.41 -34.52 3.05
C ARG A 151 -34.19 -33.03 2.75
N TYR A 152 -33.14 -32.42 3.29
CA TYR A 152 -32.78 -31.01 3.13
C TYR A 152 -31.72 -30.77 2.05
N THR A 153 -31.16 -31.81 1.44
CA THR A 153 -30.21 -31.66 0.34
C THR A 153 -30.86 -30.88 -0.80
N GLU A 154 -30.24 -29.77 -1.20
CA GLU A 154 -30.75 -28.92 -2.27
C GLU A 154 -30.31 -29.42 -3.65
N PHE A 155 -31.12 -29.12 -4.68
CA PHE A 155 -30.75 -29.41 -6.07
C PHE A 155 -29.42 -28.74 -6.47
N SER A 156 -29.16 -27.53 -5.96
CA SER A 156 -27.93 -26.76 -6.17
C SER A 156 -26.68 -27.50 -5.68
N GLU A 157 -26.78 -28.18 -4.54
CA GLU A 157 -25.72 -28.95 -3.89
C GLU A 157 -25.32 -30.16 -4.75
N ILE A 158 -26.32 -30.88 -5.27
CA ILE A 158 -26.09 -32.02 -6.16
C ILE A 158 -25.53 -31.57 -7.51
N CYS A 159 -26.01 -30.46 -8.06
CA CYS A 159 -25.45 -29.89 -9.28
C CYS A 159 -23.95 -29.57 -9.10
N PHE A 160 -23.55 -29.05 -7.94
CA PHE A 160 -22.15 -28.80 -7.61
C PHE A 160 -21.35 -30.11 -7.52
N PHE A 161 -21.88 -31.12 -6.84
CA PHE A 161 -21.27 -32.45 -6.75
C PHE A 161 -21.04 -33.08 -8.13
N ILE A 162 -22.02 -33.05 -9.02
CA ILE A 162 -21.93 -33.60 -10.39
C ILE A 162 -20.89 -32.83 -11.21
N LYS A 163 -20.87 -31.49 -11.11
CA LYS A 163 -19.80 -30.68 -11.74
C LYS A 163 -18.42 -31.12 -11.25
N LYS A 164 -18.28 -31.41 -9.96
CA LYS A 164 -17.01 -31.86 -9.35
C LYS A 164 -16.58 -33.25 -9.80
N ILE A 165 -17.52 -34.19 -9.97
CA ILE A 165 -17.25 -35.49 -10.60
C ILE A 165 -16.74 -35.30 -12.03
N ASN A 166 -17.42 -34.46 -12.82
CA ASN A 166 -17.07 -34.24 -14.23
C ASN A 166 -15.72 -33.52 -14.41
N GLU A 167 -15.29 -32.71 -13.44
CA GLU A 167 -14.03 -31.96 -13.48
C GLU A 167 -12.76 -32.85 -13.43
N ASN A 168 -12.88 -34.15 -13.14
CA ASN A 168 -11.84 -35.19 -13.22
C ASN A 168 -10.39 -34.70 -13.02
N ARG A 169 -10.16 -33.93 -11.96
CA ARG A 169 -8.85 -33.42 -11.54
C ARG A 169 -8.69 -33.75 -10.06
N THR A 170 -8.23 -34.96 -9.78
CA THR A 170 -7.80 -35.44 -8.46
C THR A 170 -6.89 -34.43 -7.74
N ASN A 171 -6.12 -33.63 -8.49
CA ASN A 171 -5.26 -32.57 -7.95
C ASN A 171 -6.01 -31.33 -7.43
N SER A 172 -7.16 -30.97 -8.00
CA SER A 172 -7.95 -29.79 -7.58
C SER A 172 -8.61 -30.02 -6.22
N ILE A 173 -9.21 -31.20 -6.03
CA ILE A 173 -9.88 -31.58 -4.79
C ILE A 173 -8.84 -31.78 -3.68
N LYS A 174 -7.73 -32.47 -3.97
CA LYS A 174 -6.64 -32.68 -3.00
C LYS A 174 -6.02 -31.37 -2.55
N ASN A 175 -5.77 -30.42 -3.47
CA ASN A 175 -5.23 -29.10 -3.12
C ASN A 175 -6.23 -28.26 -2.32
N SER A 176 -7.52 -28.28 -2.69
CA SER A 176 -8.57 -27.55 -1.96
C SER A 176 -8.78 -28.10 -0.54
N LEU A 177 -8.76 -29.43 -0.37
CA LEU A 177 -8.82 -30.09 0.95
C LEU A 177 -7.57 -29.84 1.79
N LEU A 178 -6.36 -30.00 1.24
CA LEU A 178 -5.12 -29.74 1.98
C LEU A 178 -5.06 -28.29 2.46
N HIS A 179 -5.49 -27.35 1.62
CA HIS A 179 -5.47 -25.93 1.93
C HIS A 179 -6.55 -25.54 2.92
N THR A 180 -7.71 -26.21 2.87
CA THR A 180 -8.79 -26.07 3.85
C THR A 180 -8.35 -26.60 5.21
N ILE A 181 -7.75 -27.79 5.27
CA ILE A 181 -7.18 -28.39 6.49
C ILE A 181 -6.06 -27.52 7.07
N ASN A 182 -5.16 -26.99 6.24
CA ASN A 182 -4.09 -26.07 6.69
C ASN A 182 -4.63 -24.71 7.18
N SER A 183 -5.86 -24.35 6.82
CA SER A 183 -6.50 -23.09 7.23
C SER A 183 -7.47 -23.23 8.42
N MET A 184 -7.69 -24.45 8.90
CA MET A 184 -8.58 -24.71 10.03
C MET A 184 -7.89 -24.38 11.35
N SER A 185 -8.66 -23.85 12.30
CA SER A 185 -8.16 -23.69 13.67
C SER A 185 -7.93 -25.07 14.29
N HIS A 186 -7.03 -25.15 15.29
CA HIS A 186 -6.77 -26.41 16.01
C HIS A 186 -8.07 -27.06 16.56
N SER A 187 -9.06 -26.25 16.93
CA SER A 187 -10.38 -26.72 17.40
C SER A 187 -11.20 -27.39 16.29
N ASP A 188 -11.11 -26.89 15.05
CA ASP A 188 -11.89 -27.42 13.93
C ASP A 188 -11.25 -28.68 13.35
N ILE A 189 -9.91 -28.74 13.38
CA ILE A 189 -9.15 -29.97 13.07
C ILE A 189 -9.50 -31.06 14.09
N LEU A 190 -9.58 -30.73 15.38
CA LEU A 190 -9.98 -31.68 16.42
C LEU A 190 -11.42 -32.18 16.24
N LYS A 191 -12.37 -31.33 15.85
CA LYS A 191 -13.75 -31.76 15.54
C LYS A 191 -13.81 -32.71 14.36
N ILE A 192 -13.02 -32.45 13.31
CA ILE A 192 -12.94 -33.32 12.14
C ILE A 192 -12.28 -34.65 12.51
N TYR A 193 -11.18 -34.61 13.24
CA TYR A 193 -10.50 -35.81 13.75
C TYR A 193 -11.44 -36.64 14.62
N TYR A 194 -12.19 -36.00 15.54
CA TYR A 194 -13.16 -36.67 16.40
C TYR A 194 -14.35 -37.26 15.61
N ASN A 195 -14.78 -36.60 14.54
CA ASN A 195 -15.84 -37.11 13.64
C ASN A 195 -15.36 -38.27 12.75
N ILE A 196 -14.09 -38.27 12.33
CA ILE A 196 -13.49 -39.33 11.52
C ILE A 196 -13.17 -40.55 12.40
N VAL A 197 -12.61 -40.35 13.59
CA VAL A 197 -12.29 -41.43 14.54
C VAL A 197 -13.54 -42.11 15.10
N ASN A 198 -14.66 -41.38 15.23
CA ASN A 198 -15.95 -41.97 15.63
C ASN A 198 -16.73 -42.63 14.48
N GLN A 199 -16.25 -42.52 13.23
CA GLN A 199 -16.78 -43.28 12.10
C GLN A 199 -15.82 -44.44 11.81
N GLY A 200 -16.06 -45.56 12.49
CA GLY A 200 -15.29 -46.79 12.33
C GLY A 200 -15.21 -47.27 10.87
N ASP A 201 -14.13 -48.02 10.62
CA ASP A 201 -13.73 -48.69 9.37
C ASP A 201 -13.04 -47.81 8.31
N ILE A 202 -11.84 -47.33 8.64
CA ILE A 202 -10.84 -47.01 7.62
C ILE A 202 -9.89 -48.21 7.52
N VAL A 203 -10.04 -48.98 6.44
CA VAL A 203 -9.10 -50.03 6.04
C VAL A 203 -7.77 -49.37 5.69
N GLU A 204 -6.74 -49.63 6.49
CA GLU A 204 -5.36 -49.23 6.25
C GLU A 204 -4.84 -49.86 4.95
N ASN A 205 -4.83 -49.09 3.86
CA ASN A 205 -3.94 -49.36 2.74
C ASN A 205 -2.85 -48.29 2.77
N GLU A 206 -1.71 -48.65 3.35
CA GLU A 206 -0.47 -47.88 3.29
C GLU A 206 0.04 -47.80 1.84
N THR A 207 -0.46 -46.83 1.07
CA THR A 207 0.29 -46.34 -0.09
C THR A 207 1.07 -45.11 0.36
N GLU A 208 2.40 -45.24 0.42
CA GLU A 208 3.33 -44.13 0.61
C GLU A 208 2.90 -42.94 -0.26
N ILE A 209 2.37 -41.90 0.38
CA ILE A 209 1.99 -40.66 -0.30
C ILE A 209 3.29 -39.94 -0.67
N LYS A 210 3.80 -40.19 -1.87
CA LYS A 210 4.83 -39.34 -2.48
C LYS A 210 4.24 -37.94 -2.69
N ILE A 211 4.64 -37.00 -1.83
CA ILE A 211 4.31 -35.58 -1.93
C ILE A 211 5.10 -35.01 -3.12
N SER A 212 4.52 -35.06 -4.31
CA SER A 212 4.97 -34.23 -5.42
C SER A 212 4.26 -32.88 -5.31
N THR A 213 4.94 -31.84 -4.86
CA THR A 213 4.48 -30.44 -4.98
C THR A 213 4.28 -30.12 -6.46
N PRO A 214 3.06 -29.82 -6.95
CA PRO A 214 2.90 -29.30 -8.29
C PRO A 214 3.53 -27.91 -8.33
N LYS A 215 4.51 -27.71 -9.22
CA LYS A 215 4.99 -26.39 -9.58
C LYS A 215 3.91 -25.71 -10.43
N ASP A 216 2.91 -25.10 -9.80
CA ASP A 216 2.18 -24.03 -10.47
C ASP A 216 3.22 -22.98 -10.85
N SER A 217 3.37 -22.73 -12.15
CA SER A 217 4.30 -21.71 -12.63
C SER A 217 3.90 -20.38 -12.00
N MET A 218 4.80 -19.80 -11.20
CA MET A 218 4.54 -18.53 -10.54
C MET A 218 4.14 -17.50 -11.59
N PHE A 219 3.03 -16.81 -11.36
CA PHE A 219 2.63 -15.71 -12.22
C PHE A 219 3.71 -14.62 -12.15
N VAL A 220 4.14 -14.18 -13.33
CA VAL A 220 5.03 -13.02 -13.49
C VAL A 220 4.20 -11.91 -14.10
N PHE A 221 4.09 -10.80 -13.36
CA PHE A 221 3.30 -9.65 -13.79
C PHE A 221 3.89 -8.99 -15.05
N ASN A 222 3.03 -8.64 -16.00
CA ASN A 222 3.37 -7.83 -17.17
C ASN A 222 2.33 -6.70 -17.33
N SER A 223 2.80 -5.46 -17.24
CA SER A 223 1.94 -4.27 -17.30
C SER A 223 1.23 -4.09 -18.65
N THR A 224 1.90 -4.40 -19.76
CA THR A 224 1.31 -4.30 -21.10
C THR A 224 0.18 -5.31 -21.28
N ALA A 225 0.34 -6.52 -20.75
CA ALA A 225 -0.72 -7.54 -20.79
C ALA A 225 -1.92 -7.14 -19.92
N LEU A 226 -1.68 -6.51 -18.76
CA LEU A 226 -2.75 -5.94 -17.94
C LEU A 226 -3.50 -4.86 -18.73
N ASP A 227 -2.82 -3.88 -19.32
CA ASP A 227 -3.45 -2.77 -20.06
C ASP A 227 -4.33 -3.26 -21.23
N VAL A 228 -3.83 -4.22 -22.02
CA VAL A 228 -4.60 -4.82 -23.12
C VAL A 228 -5.86 -5.53 -22.59
N THR A 229 -5.69 -6.31 -21.52
CA THR A 229 -6.80 -7.03 -20.87
C THR A 229 -7.83 -6.00 -20.38
N SER A 230 -7.38 -4.98 -19.66
CA SER A 230 -8.19 -3.90 -19.11
C SER A 230 -9.00 -3.13 -20.15
N GLN A 231 -8.44 -2.85 -21.33
CA GLN A 231 -9.18 -2.21 -22.43
C GLN A 231 -10.34 -3.08 -22.93
N ALA A 232 -10.16 -4.40 -22.95
CA ALA A 232 -11.24 -5.35 -23.26
C ALA A 232 -12.33 -5.41 -22.16
N PHE A 233 -12.03 -4.90 -20.95
CA PHE A 233 -12.91 -4.84 -19.79
C PHE A 233 -13.56 -3.46 -19.53
N LEU A 234 -13.41 -2.48 -20.44
CA LEU A 234 -14.03 -1.14 -20.31
C LEU A 234 -15.57 -1.15 -20.30
N ASP A 235 -16.20 -2.25 -20.73
CA ASP A 235 -17.65 -2.44 -20.60
C ASP A 235 -18.00 -2.93 -19.19
N LYS A 236 -18.30 -1.97 -18.30
CA LYS A 236 -18.64 -2.18 -16.87
C LYS A 236 -19.76 -3.22 -16.66
N ASN A 237 -20.66 -3.38 -17.63
CA ASN A 237 -21.76 -4.35 -17.59
C ASN A 237 -21.31 -5.79 -17.87
N LYS A 238 -20.26 -5.99 -18.67
CA LYS A 238 -19.60 -7.30 -18.87
C LYS A 238 -18.76 -7.72 -17.67
N LEU A 239 -18.20 -6.75 -16.92
CA LEU A 239 -17.41 -7.01 -15.72
C LEU A 239 -18.30 -7.54 -14.56
N LEU A 240 -19.45 -6.90 -14.34
CA LEU A 240 -20.39 -7.29 -13.27
C LEU A 240 -21.10 -8.63 -13.55
N SER A 241 -21.20 -9.04 -14.81
CA SER A 241 -21.83 -10.31 -15.21
C SER A 241 -20.90 -11.53 -15.13
N LYS A 242 -19.57 -11.35 -15.03
CA LYS A 242 -18.61 -12.44 -14.79
C LYS A 242 -18.24 -12.53 -13.30
N ILE A 243 -18.95 -13.36 -12.55
CA ILE A 243 -18.72 -13.62 -11.11
C ILE A 243 -17.37 -14.33 -10.83
N LYS A 244 -16.68 -14.86 -11.84
CA LYS A 244 -15.42 -15.59 -11.69
C LYS A 244 -14.40 -15.21 -12.78
N PRO A 245 -13.19 -14.73 -12.41
CA PRO A 245 -12.12 -14.49 -13.38
C PRO A 245 -11.62 -15.81 -13.98
N THR A 246 -11.28 -15.81 -15.26
CA THR A 246 -10.66 -16.96 -15.95
C THR A 246 -9.15 -16.80 -16.12
N THR A 247 -8.60 -15.60 -15.94
CA THR A 247 -7.16 -15.31 -16.06
C THR A 247 -6.62 -14.54 -14.85
N ASN A 248 -5.30 -14.58 -14.64
CA ASN A 248 -4.64 -13.82 -13.57
C ASN A 248 -4.82 -12.29 -13.74
N TYR A 249 -4.81 -11.77 -14.97
CA TYR A 249 -5.04 -10.35 -15.22
C TYR A 249 -6.51 -9.97 -14.95
N GLU A 250 -7.48 -10.82 -15.33
CA GLU A 250 -8.87 -10.63 -14.94
C GLU A 250 -9.05 -10.59 -13.42
N ALA A 251 -8.35 -11.47 -12.69
CA ALA A 251 -8.37 -11.48 -11.24
C ALA A 251 -7.86 -10.16 -10.65
N ILE A 252 -6.75 -9.62 -11.15
CA ILE A 252 -6.22 -8.31 -10.74
C ILE A 252 -7.25 -7.20 -11.01
N ILE A 253 -7.85 -7.18 -12.20
CA ILE A 253 -8.85 -6.16 -12.58
C ILE A 253 -10.08 -6.23 -11.67
N ILE A 254 -10.57 -7.43 -11.35
CA ILE A 254 -11.70 -7.61 -10.43
C ILE A 254 -11.32 -7.20 -9.00
N ALA A 255 -10.14 -7.58 -8.52
CA ALA A 255 -9.66 -7.22 -7.17
C ALA A 255 -9.66 -5.71 -6.96
N VAL A 256 -9.13 -4.98 -7.94
CA VAL A 256 -9.02 -3.53 -7.91
C VAL A 256 -10.37 -2.82 -8.03
N ASN A 257 -11.24 -3.28 -8.94
CA ASN A 257 -12.53 -2.62 -9.19
C ASN A 257 -13.62 -2.96 -8.17
N VAL A 258 -13.64 -4.19 -7.64
CA VAL A 258 -14.69 -4.69 -6.73
C VAL A 258 -14.25 -4.60 -5.28
N TYR A 259 -13.03 -5.04 -4.97
CA TYR A 259 -12.53 -5.15 -3.60
C TYR A 259 -11.62 -4.00 -3.19
N ARG A 260 -11.22 -3.11 -4.13
CA ARG A 260 -10.30 -1.99 -3.90
C ARG A 260 -8.93 -2.44 -3.35
N VAL A 261 -8.46 -3.63 -3.72
CA VAL A 261 -7.15 -4.19 -3.30
C VAL A 261 -6.25 -4.43 -4.52
N ASP A 262 -5.01 -3.97 -4.42
CA ASP A 262 -3.93 -4.30 -5.35
C ASP A 262 -3.30 -5.66 -5.02
N ILE A 263 -3.48 -6.63 -5.91
CA ILE A 263 -2.88 -7.98 -5.82
C ILE A 263 -1.83 -8.24 -6.90
N THR A 264 -1.30 -7.19 -7.55
CA THR A 264 -0.32 -7.31 -8.65
C THR A 264 0.98 -8.00 -8.22
N GLU A 265 1.38 -7.86 -6.95
CA GLU A 265 2.54 -8.52 -6.36
C GLU A 265 2.32 -10.00 -6.02
N SER A 266 1.07 -10.49 -6.06
CA SER A 266 0.80 -11.90 -5.78
C SER A 266 1.24 -12.77 -6.95
N SER A 267 1.95 -13.85 -6.63
CA SER A 267 2.29 -14.91 -7.61
C SER A 267 1.10 -15.80 -7.97
N TYR A 268 -0.05 -15.62 -7.32
CA TYR A 268 -1.27 -16.40 -7.53
C TYR A 268 -2.56 -15.54 -7.54
N PRO A 269 -2.73 -14.57 -8.46
CA PRO A 269 -3.87 -13.64 -8.42
C PRO A 269 -5.25 -14.31 -8.45
N LEU A 270 -5.42 -15.41 -9.20
CA LEU A 270 -6.67 -16.18 -9.21
C LEU A 270 -7.03 -16.73 -7.81
N GLY A 271 -6.04 -17.21 -7.05
CA GLY A 271 -6.24 -17.67 -5.68
C GLY A 271 -6.54 -16.52 -4.71
N GLU A 272 -5.95 -15.35 -4.92
CA GLU A 272 -6.24 -14.16 -4.10
C GLU A 272 -7.71 -13.75 -4.19
N ILE A 273 -8.33 -13.81 -5.37
CA ILE A 273 -9.75 -13.49 -5.55
C ILE A 273 -10.67 -14.41 -4.75
N GLU A 274 -10.34 -15.70 -4.63
CA GLU A 274 -11.13 -16.63 -3.81
C GLU A 274 -11.06 -16.27 -2.33
N ASN A 275 -9.93 -15.72 -1.86
CA ASN A 275 -9.77 -15.24 -0.50
C ASN A 275 -10.38 -13.86 -0.26
N LEU A 276 -10.37 -12.96 -1.26
CA LEU A 276 -11.01 -11.64 -1.19
C LEU A 276 -12.54 -11.73 -1.03
N LYS A 277 -13.16 -12.81 -1.52
CA LYS A 277 -14.60 -13.10 -1.33
C LYS A 277 -14.99 -13.38 0.13
N ARG A 278 -14.02 -13.64 1.01
CA ARG A 278 -14.27 -13.97 2.42
C ARG A 278 -14.47 -12.69 3.24
N LYS A 279 -15.16 -12.80 4.39
CA LYS A 279 -15.41 -11.65 5.31
C LYS A 279 -14.12 -10.97 5.79
N LYS A 280 -13.06 -11.75 6.01
CA LYS A 280 -11.73 -11.26 6.37
C LYS A 280 -10.76 -11.74 5.31
N TYR A 281 -10.14 -10.79 4.61
CA TYR A 281 -9.14 -11.12 3.59
C TYR A 281 -7.85 -11.60 4.26
N ILE A 282 -7.38 -12.77 3.83
CA ILE A 282 -6.07 -13.33 4.17
C ILE A 282 -5.43 -13.71 2.83
N PRO A 283 -4.29 -13.11 2.46
CA PRO A 283 -3.71 -13.38 1.15
C PRO A 283 -3.33 -14.85 0.96
N TYR A 284 -3.50 -15.34 -0.26
CA TYR A 284 -3.22 -16.72 -0.65
C TYR A 284 -1.71 -16.99 -0.77
N CYS A 285 -0.99 -16.08 -1.44
CA CYS A 285 0.46 -16.21 -1.62
C CYS A 285 1.20 -15.88 -0.32
N SER A 286 2.04 -16.79 0.19
CA SER A 286 2.75 -16.59 1.47
C SER A 286 3.67 -15.36 1.49
N ARG A 287 4.37 -15.08 0.38
CA ARG A 287 5.23 -13.89 0.24
C ARG A 287 4.41 -12.61 0.28
N PHE A 288 3.29 -12.58 -0.44
CA PHE A 288 2.38 -11.45 -0.45
C PHE A 288 1.68 -11.29 0.90
N ALA A 289 1.28 -12.39 1.55
CA ALA A 289 0.71 -12.41 2.88
C ALA A 289 1.63 -11.76 3.91
N LYS A 290 2.94 -12.05 3.86
CA LYS A 290 3.93 -11.40 4.72
C LYS A 290 3.94 -9.89 4.52
N LYS A 291 4.07 -9.41 3.27
CA LYS A 291 4.07 -7.97 2.96
C LYS A 291 2.76 -7.28 3.32
N PHE A 292 1.63 -7.86 2.94
CA PHE A 292 0.30 -7.34 3.22
C PHE A 292 0.03 -7.27 4.74
N SER A 293 0.50 -8.25 5.51
CA SER A 293 0.35 -8.24 6.97
C SER A 293 1.15 -7.12 7.66
N LEU A 294 2.26 -6.69 7.06
CA LEU A 294 3.07 -5.58 7.57
C LEU A 294 2.36 -4.23 7.37
N ASN A 295 1.77 -4.02 6.18
CA ASN A 295 1.01 -2.81 5.90
C ASN A 295 -0.12 -3.04 4.88
N PRO A 296 -1.35 -3.33 5.35
CA PRO A 296 -2.48 -3.55 4.45
C PRO A 296 -2.86 -2.32 3.62
N SER A 297 -2.74 -1.10 4.17
CA SER A 297 -3.15 0.12 3.47
C SER A 297 -2.26 0.44 2.28
N PHE A 298 -1.01 -0.06 2.26
CA PHE A 298 -0.13 0.04 1.10
C PHE A 298 -0.73 -0.60 -0.17
N TYR A 299 -1.57 -1.63 0.02
CA TYR A 299 -2.22 -2.36 -1.06
C TYR A 299 -3.67 -1.93 -1.28
N MET A 300 -4.17 -0.93 -0.55
CA MET A 300 -5.52 -0.39 -0.75
C MET A 300 -5.50 0.72 -1.79
N ILE A 301 -6.33 0.58 -2.83
CA ILE A 301 -6.41 1.51 -3.98
C ILE A 301 -6.88 2.90 -3.56
N ASP A 302 -7.64 2.96 -2.48
CA ASP A 302 -8.14 4.22 -1.91
C ASP A 302 -7.04 5.02 -1.20
N ASP A 303 -6.03 4.34 -0.66
CA ASP A 303 -5.02 4.96 0.21
C ASP A 303 -3.70 5.23 -0.51
N MET A 304 -3.32 4.40 -1.49
CA MET A 304 -2.01 4.44 -2.14
C MET A 304 -2.10 4.26 -3.65
N TRP A 305 -1.26 5.01 -4.36
CA TRP A 305 -1.07 4.84 -5.80
C TRP A 305 -0.03 3.76 -6.11
N SER A 306 -0.40 2.85 -7.02
CA SER A 306 0.43 1.76 -7.54
C SER A 306 0.84 2.02 -8.99
N GLU A 307 2.14 1.88 -9.28
CA GLU A 307 2.73 2.06 -10.61
C GLU A 307 2.31 0.96 -11.61
N ASN A 308 2.00 -0.24 -11.09
CA ASN A 308 1.64 -1.41 -11.89
C ASN A 308 0.20 -1.35 -12.41
N LEU A 309 -0.64 -0.51 -11.80
CA LEU A 309 -2.05 -0.42 -12.15
C LEU A 309 -2.30 0.63 -13.22
N ALA A 310 -3.26 0.33 -14.09
CA ALA A 310 -3.64 1.18 -15.19
C ALA A 310 -4.32 2.48 -14.70
N SER A 311 -4.17 3.55 -15.50
CA SER A 311 -4.61 4.90 -15.13
C SER A 311 -6.11 5.04 -14.83
N TYR A 312 -6.95 4.25 -15.49
CA TYR A 312 -8.41 4.32 -15.35
C TYR A 312 -8.92 3.78 -13.99
N VAL A 313 -8.07 3.08 -13.23
CA VAL A 313 -8.39 2.57 -11.89
C VAL A 313 -8.66 3.71 -10.90
N TYR A 314 -7.94 4.81 -11.09
CA TYR A 314 -7.98 5.97 -10.19
C TYR A 314 -8.85 7.06 -10.79
N THR A 315 -9.68 7.69 -9.96
CA THR A 315 -10.36 8.91 -10.37
C THR A 315 -9.34 10.04 -10.52
N LYS A 316 -9.67 11.07 -11.31
CA LYS A 316 -8.81 12.25 -11.44
C LYS A 316 -8.57 12.92 -10.08
N GLU A 317 -9.59 12.95 -9.22
CA GLU A 317 -9.49 13.49 -7.86
C GLU A 317 -8.50 12.70 -7.00
N GLN A 318 -8.55 11.36 -7.05
CA GLN A 318 -7.57 10.52 -6.36
C GLN A 318 -6.14 10.80 -6.84
N LEU A 319 -5.92 10.88 -8.16
CA LEU A 319 -4.60 11.18 -8.72
C LEU A 319 -4.09 12.56 -8.31
N ILE A 320 -4.97 13.58 -8.28
CA ILE A 320 -4.63 14.91 -7.76
C ILE A 320 -4.21 14.82 -6.30
N ASN A 321 -5.00 14.14 -5.47
CA ASN A 321 -4.71 13.98 -4.04
C ASN A 321 -3.37 13.30 -3.80
N PHE A 322 -3.10 12.16 -4.45
CA PHE A 322 -1.80 11.48 -4.34
C PHE A 322 -0.65 12.36 -4.79
N THR A 323 -0.82 13.10 -5.89
CA THR A 323 0.22 13.98 -6.43
C THR A 323 0.48 15.17 -5.50
N THR A 324 -0.55 15.71 -4.86
CA THR A 324 -0.42 16.75 -3.83
C THR A 324 0.25 16.22 -2.56
N GLU A 325 -0.08 14.99 -2.14
CA GLU A 325 0.58 14.32 -1.01
C GLU A 325 2.07 14.04 -1.29
N GLU A 326 2.45 13.78 -2.54
CA GLU A 326 3.85 13.70 -2.99
C GLU A 326 4.57 15.07 -3.09
N GLY A 327 3.89 16.18 -2.79
CA GLY A 327 4.49 17.49 -2.64
C GLY A 327 4.38 18.41 -3.86
N PHE A 328 3.62 18.06 -4.90
CA PHE A 328 3.39 18.94 -6.06
C PHE A 328 2.29 19.99 -5.81
N ASP A 329 2.39 21.16 -6.46
CA ASP A 329 1.40 22.25 -6.45
C ASP A 329 0.80 22.50 -7.83
N ASN A 330 -0.25 23.33 -7.88
CA ASN A 330 -0.83 23.90 -9.09
C ASN A 330 -1.26 22.85 -10.13
N LEU A 331 -1.95 21.81 -9.66
CA LEU A 331 -2.43 20.69 -10.50
C LEU A 331 -3.70 21.01 -11.30
N ILE A 332 -4.13 22.28 -11.32
CA ILE A 332 -5.33 22.71 -12.04
C ILE A 332 -5.06 22.59 -13.54
N GLY A 333 -5.94 21.87 -14.25
CA GLY A 333 -5.83 21.68 -15.70
C GLY A 333 -4.87 20.56 -16.13
N VAL A 334 -4.12 19.96 -15.21
CA VAL A 334 -3.20 18.85 -15.52
C VAL A 334 -3.98 17.59 -15.93
N SER A 335 -3.48 16.89 -16.95
CA SER A 335 -4.06 15.64 -17.46
C SER A 335 -3.69 14.43 -16.59
N ASN A 336 -4.47 13.34 -16.66
CA ASN A 336 -4.18 12.14 -15.88
C ASN A 336 -2.82 11.51 -16.24
N SER A 337 -2.43 11.56 -17.52
CA SER A 337 -1.12 11.06 -17.97
C SER A 337 0.04 11.85 -17.36
N GLU A 338 -0.10 13.17 -17.25
CA GLU A 338 0.90 14.02 -16.61
C GLU A 338 0.96 13.76 -15.10
N LEU A 339 -0.17 13.66 -14.41
CA LEU A 339 -0.22 13.30 -12.97
C LEU A 339 0.50 11.98 -12.69
N ILE A 340 0.25 10.95 -13.51
CA ILE A 340 0.92 9.65 -13.38
C ILE A 340 2.44 9.77 -13.64
N SER A 341 2.86 10.58 -14.62
CA SER A 341 4.28 10.84 -14.87
C SER A 341 4.95 11.49 -13.66
N LEU A 342 4.28 12.45 -13.02
CA LEU A 342 4.75 13.10 -11.80
C LEU A 342 4.91 12.09 -10.65
N LEU A 343 3.91 11.24 -10.42
CA LEU A 343 3.97 10.17 -9.40
C LEU A 343 5.09 9.16 -9.68
N LYS A 344 5.29 8.76 -10.94
CA LYS A 344 6.41 7.88 -11.33
C LYS A 344 7.76 8.53 -11.03
N SER A 345 7.88 9.84 -11.25
CA SER A 345 9.14 10.55 -11.02
C SER A 345 9.59 10.52 -9.55
N THR A 346 8.65 10.47 -8.60
CA THR A 346 8.99 10.46 -7.17
C THR A 346 9.56 9.13 -6.67
N ARG A 347 9.38 8.04 -7.43
CA ARG A 347 9.95 6.71 -7.13
C ARG A 347 11.43 6.60 -7.50
N ASN A 348 11.98 7.57 -8.24
CA ASN A 348 13.37 7.59 -8.72
C ASN A 348 14.27 8.53 -7.90
N ILE A 349 13.73 9.23 -6.90
CA ILE A 349 14.46 10.15 -6.03
C ILE A 349 14.33 9.69 -4.57
N THR A 350 15.24 10.14 -3.71
CA THR A 350 15.14 9.92 -2.26
C THR A 350 13.85 10.55 -1.76
N ASN A 351 12.97 9.78 -1.13
CA ASN A 351 11.65 10.23 -0.71
C ASN A 351 11.28 9.70 0.68
N PHE A 352 10.27 10.31 1.30
CA PHE A 352 9.68 9.89 2.57
C PHE A 352 8.44 9.02 2.34
N TYR A 353 8.39 7.87 3.02
CA TYR A 353 7.25 6.97 3.08
C TYR A 353 6.84 6.82 4.54
N PHE A 354 5.64 7.26 4.88
CA PHE A 354 5.19 7.29 6.27
C PHE A 354 4.65 5.93 6.72
N GLY A 355 5.11 5.45 7.87
CA GLY A 355 4.82 4.12 8.39
C GLY A 355 5.72 3.02 7.82
N ILE A 356 5.20 1.79 7.82
CA ILE A 356 5.95 0.59 7.40
C ILE A 356 5.88 0.45 5.87
N HIS A 357 7.03 0.51 5.19
CA HIS A 357 7.12 0.22 3.75
C HIS A 357 7.37 -1.28 3.50
N PRO A 358 6.54 -1.98 2.70
CA PRO A 358 6.65 -3.45 2.51
C PRO A 358 7.97 -3.95 1.92
N ASP A 359 8.67 -3.09 1.18
CA ASP A 359 9.97 -3.42 0.56
C ASP A 359 11.19 -3.08 1.42
N CYS A 360 11.02 -2.42 2.57
CA CYS A 360 12.14 -2.17 3.46
C CYS A 360 12.41 -3.42 4.32
N ASN A 361 13.67 -3.87 4.33
CA ASN A 361 14.08 -5.07 5.07
C ASN A 361 14.66 -4.76 6.45
N ASP A 362 14.86 -3.47 6.76
CA ASP A 362 15.43 -3.05 8.02
C ASP A 362 14.45 -3.28 9.17
N THR A 363 14.98 -3.63 10.33
CA THR A 363 14.19 -3.90 11.55
C THR A 363 14.48 -2.90 12.67
N TYR A 364 15.37 -1.93 12.40
CA TYR A 364 15.80 -0.89 13.32
C TYR A 364 15.85 0.45 12.60
N THR A 365 15.77 1.55 13.35
CA THR A 365 16.05 2.88 12.83
C THR A 365 17.54 3.06 12.53
N VAL A 366 17.86 3.92 11.56
CA VAL A 366 19.23 4.13 11.08
C VAL A 366 20.06 5.01 12.02
N ILE A 367 19.42 5.90 12.80
CA ILE A 367 20.09 6.88 13.66
C ILE A 367 20.20 6.36 15.09
N GLY A 368 19.07 6.12 15.76
CA GLY A 368 19.02 5.70 17.15
C GLY A 368 19.14 4.19 17.36
N HIS A 369 19.11 3.40 16.29
CA HIS A 369 19.08 1.93 16.33
C HIS A 369 17.94 1.39 17.22
N GLU A 370 16.78 2.05 17.19
CA GLU A 370 15.57 1.65 17.89
C GLU A 370 14.83 0.57 17.08
N PRO A 371 14.38 -0.55 17.69
CA PRO A 371 13.57 -1.54 16.99
C PRO A 371 12.28 -0.92 16.42
N ILE A 372 11.95 -1.19 15.15
CA ILE A 372 10.78 -0.58 14.49
C ILE A 372 9.44 -0.90 15.18
N ASN A 373 9.38 -2.00 15.94
CA ASN A 373 8.18 -2.42 16.67
C ASN A 373 7.93 -1.58 17.94
N ASP A 374 8.96 -0.90 18.45
CA ASP A 374 8.88 -0.05 19.63
C ASP A 374 8.50 1.40 19.27
N VAL A 375 8.63 1.76 17.98
CA VAL A 375 8.28 3.07 17.44
C VAL A 375 6.78 3.15 17.13
N GLN A 376 6.14 4.25 17.52
CA GLN A 376 4.75 4.53 17.13
C GLN A 376 4.63 4.68 15.60
N ILE A 377 3.66 4.00 14.99
CA ILE A 377 3.57 3.89 13.52
C ILE A 377 3.36 5.23 12.80
N ASP A 378 2.76 6.21 13.45
CA ASP A 378 2.57 7.58 12.95
C ASP A 378 3.84 8.45 13.05
N LYS A 379 4.83 8.01 13.84
CA LYS A 379 6.15 8.63 13.91
C LYS A 379 7.19 7.92 13.05
N LEU A 380 6.94 6.68 12.63
CA LEU A 380 7.85 5.90 11.81
C LEU A 380 7.88 6.42 10.37
N ILE A 381 9.08 6.56 9.82
CA ILE A 381 9.32 7.03 8.45
C ILE A 381 10.31 6.07 7.79
N CYS A 382 9.97 5.58 6.62
CA CYS A 382 10.90 4.95 5.71
C CYS A 382 11.44 5.99 4.71
N VAL A 383 12.74 6.04 4.53
CA VAL A 383 13.43 7.01 3.67
C VAL A 383 14.22 6.28 2.59
N GLY A 384 14.18 6.79 1.36
CA GLY A 384 15.09 6.36 0.30
C GLY A 384 14.44 6.17 -1.06
N ILE A 385 15.03 5.28 -1.87
CA ILE A 385 14.66 5.04 -3.27
C ILE A 385 14.25 3.57 -3.44
N PRO A 386 12.94 3.25 -3.52
CA PRO A 386 12.46 1.86 -3.61
C PRO A 386 13.05 1.10 -4.81
N LYS A 387 13.14 1.75 -5.99
CA LYS A 387 13.68 1.13 -7.21
C LYS A 387 15.17 0.76 -7.12
N GLN A 388 15.91 1.37 -6.21
CA GLN A 388 17.32 1.03 -5.96
C GLN A 388 17.49 0.07 -4.77
N ASN A 389 16.40 -0.36 -4.13
CA ASN A 389 16.42 -1.12 -2.89
C ASN A 389 17.27 -0.46 -1.78
N LYS A 390 17.27 0.88 -1.76
CA LYS A 390 17.94 1.71 -0.75
C LYS A 390 16.86 2.35 0.11
N LEU A 391 16.32 1.57 1.05
CA LEU A 391 15.27 2.01 1.98
C LEU A 391 15.72 1.71 3.40
N TYR A 392 15.60 2.69 4.29
CA TYR A 392 15.93 2.56 5.71
C TYR A 392 14.87 3.27 6.56
N TYR A 393 14.76 2.87 7.83
CA TYR A 393 13.82 3.48 8.76
C TYR A 393 14.47 4.59 9.60
N THR A 394 13.69 5.59 9.96
CA THR A 394 13.97 6.58 10.99
C THR A 394 12.66 6.91 11.71
N ASN A 395 12.72 7.51 12.89
CA ASN A 395 11.54 8.07 13.53
C ASN A 395 11.53 9.62 13.44
N MET A 396 10.38 10.23 13.71
CA MET A 396 10.21 11.68 13.66
C MET A 396 11.10 12.47 14.62
N ASP A 397 11.40 11.91 15.80
CA ASP A 397 12.22 12.54 16.82
C ASP A 397 13.70 12.54 16.37
N GLU A 398 14.20 11.42 15.86
CA GLU A 398 15.54 11.30 15.24
C GLU A 398 15.70 12.21 14.02
N LEU A 399 14.70 12.27 13.15
CA LEU A 399 14.74 13.15 11.98
C LEU A 399 14.78 14.63 12.40
N PHE A 400 14.09 14.98 13.50
CA PHE A 400 14.13 16.33 14.05
C PHE A 400 15.55 16.66 14.54
N ASP A 401 16.12 15.82 15.40
CA ASP A 401 17.47 16.00 15.94
C ASP A 401 18.53 16.04 14.83
N TYR A 402 18.35 15.22 13.80
CA TYR A 402 19.21 15.22 12.62
C TYR A 402 19.13 16.55 11.87
N PHE A 403 17.94 17.04 11.57
CA PHE A 403 17.78 18.32 10.88
C PHE A 403 18.20 19.52 11.73
N GLU A 404 18.02 19.46 13.05
CA GLU A 404 18.47 20.49 13.98
C GLU A 404 20.00 20.56 14.05
N SER A 405 20.68 19.41 14.07
CA SER A 405 22.14 19.34 14.06
C SER A 405 22.73 19.68 12.68
N GLU A 406 22.14 19.19 11.60
CA GLU A 406 22.64 19.46 10.25
C GLU A 406 22.27 20.86 9.74
N LYS A 407 21.21 21.49 10.25
CA LYS A 407 20.74 22.84 9.83
C LYS A 407 20.61 22.99 8.31
N MET A 408 20.40 21.87 7.61
CA MET A 408 20.32 21.75 6.15
C MET A 408 19.37 20.62 5.75
N PHE A 409 18.75 20.74 4.58
CA PHE A 409 17.97 19.66 3.97
C PHE A 409 18.88 18.66 3.25
N VAL A 410 19.44 17.74 4.04
CA VAL A 410 20.29 16.66 3.53
C VAL A 410 19.72 15.30 3.93
N ASP A 411 19.96 14.28 3.13
CA ASP A 411 19.58 12.91 3.51
C ASP A 411 20.40 12.43 4.71
N GLN A 412 19.92 11.36 5.36
CA GLN A 412 20.54 10.75 6.54
C GLN A 412 21.61 9.71 6.18
N THR A 413 21.99 9.62 4.89
CA THR A 413 23.01 8.66 4.45
C THR A 413 24.40 9.28 4.54
N GLU A 414 25.44 8.46 4.39
CA GLU A 414 26.83 8.96 4.41
C GLU A 414 27.12 9.97 3.30
N ASP A 415 26.42 9.86 2.17
CA ASP A 415 26.54 10.78 1.03
C ASP A 415 25.99 12.18 1.36
N LYS A 416 25.10 12.26 2.37
CA LYS A 416 24.41 13.47 2.82
C LYS A 416 23.90 14.29 1.63
N SER A 417 23.24 13.68 0.66
CA SER A 417 22.83 14.36 -0.57
C SER A 417 21.68 15.35 -0.33
N PRO A 418 21.55 16.45 -1.13
CA PRO A 418 20.50 17.43 -0.89
C PRO A 418 19.13 16.80 -1.12
N LEU A 419 18.19 17.04 -0.20
CA LEU A 419 16.81 16.65 -0.42
C LEU A 419 16.14 17.61 -1.41
N ASP A 420 15.31 17.05 -2.29
CA ASP A 420 14.50 17.82 -3.22
C ASP A 420 13.40 18.59 -2.46
N ASP A 421 13.09 19.82 -2.90
CA ASP A 421 12.09 20.67 -2.26
C ASP A 421 10.70 20.02 -2.19
N ARG A 422 10.37 19.16 -3.15
CA ARG A 422 9.12 18.39 -3.16
C ARG A 422 9.05 17.41 -1.99
N VAL A 423 10.17 16.79 -1.66
CA VAL A 423 10.30 15.80 -0.58
C VAL A 423 10.17 16.49 0.77
N VAL A 424 10.82 17.65 0.94
CA VAL A 424 10.67 18.51 2.12
C VAL A 424 9.22 18.97 2.27
N LYS A 425 8.57 19.33 1.17
CA LYS A 425 7.17 19.75 1.19
C LYS A 425 6.21 18.62 1.53
N LYS A 426 6.44 17.40 1.04
CA LYS A 426 5.72 16.19 1.45
C LYS A 426 5.79 15.98 2.97
N LEU A 427 7.01 16.06 3.53
CA LEU A 427 7.21 15.99 4.99
C LEU A 427 6.43 17.08 5.74
N ARG A 428 6.47 18.32 5.25
CA ARG A 428 5.73 19.45 5.84
C ARG A 428 4.22 19.21 5.83
N ASN A 429 3.68 18.73 4.71
CA ASN A 429 2.25 18.41 4.57
C ASN A 429 1.83 17.31 5.55
N TYR A 430 2.65 16.27 5.69
CA TYR A 430 2.41 15.20 6.65
C TYR A 430 2.43 15.72 8.09
N CYS A 431 3.43 16.51 8.47
CA CYS A 431 3.51 17.10 9.81
C CYS A 431 2.29 17.99 10.13
N ARG A 432 1.80 18.78 9.14
CA ARG A 432 0.58 19.57 9.31
C ARG A 432 -0.64 18.67 9.58
N LYS A 433 -0.84 17.63 8.78
CA LYS A 433 -1.93 16.65 8.94
C LYS A 433 -1.89 15.98 10.31
N MET A 434 -0.71 15.52 10.75
CA MET A 434 -0.55 14.83 12.04
C MET A 434 -0.61 15.78 13.24
N SER A 435 -0.15 17.02 13.12
CA SER A 435 -0.25 18.01 14.20
C SER A 435 -1.70 18.36 14.55
N LEU A 436 -2.60 18.31 13.57
CA LEU A 436 -4.04 18.48 13.77
C LEU A 436 -4.70 17.24 14.37
N LYS A 437 -4.22 16.04 14.02
CA LYS A 437 -4.83 14.76 14.39
C LYS A 437 -4.42 14.27 15.78
N ASN A 438 -3.12 14.31 16.09
CA ASN A 438 -2.54 13.59 17.24
C ASN A 438 -2.09 14.53 18.38
N ASN A 439 -2.24 15.85 18.23
CA ASN A 439 -1.80 16.87 19.20
C ASN A 439 -0.34 16.79 19.68
N SER A 440 0.49 15.95 19.04
CA SER A 440 1.88 15.74 19.42
C SER A 440 2.73 16.97 19.09
N SER A 441 3.56 17.38 20.06
CA SER A 441 4.43 18.55 19.95
C SER A 441 5.52 18.37 18.90
N ILE A 442 5.99 17.14 18.65
CA ILE A 442 7.10 16.89 17.71
C ILE A 442 6.75 17.35 16.29
N PHE A 443 5.53 17.11 15.81
CA PHE A 443 5.12 17.54 14.47
C PHE A 443 5.05 19.07 14.35
N LYS A 444 4.67 19.78 15.43
CA LYS A 444 4.66 21.24 15.46
C LYS A 444 6.09 21.79 15.47
N ASN A 445 6.96 21.21 16.30
CA ASN A 445 8.37 21.57 16.37
C ASN A 445 9.08 21.32 15.04
N MET A 446 8.81 20.19 14.39
CA MET A 446 9.31 19.88 13.05
C MET A 446 8.86 20.95 12.04
N ILE A 447 7.60 21.38 12.03
CA ILE A 447 7.16 22.47 11.14
C ILE A 447 7.97 23.76 11.37
N PHE A 448 8.18 24.16 12.63
CA PHE A 448 9.01 25.33 12.93
C PHE A 448 10.45 25.18 12.47
N LEU A 449 11.05 23.99 12.65
CA LEU A 449 12.39 23.68 12.18
C LEU A 449 12.46 23.74 10.64
N LEU A 450 11.49 23.15 9.93
CA LEU A 450 11.42 23.19 8.46
C LEU A 450 11.28 24.63 7.95
N ASP A 451 10.56 25.51 8.65
CA ASP A 451 10.45 26.93 8.30
C ASP A 451 11.76 27.69 8.52
N ASP A 452 12.51 27.35 9.58
CA ASP A 452 13.83 27.93 9.83
C ASP A 452 14.87 27.45 8.82
N LEU A 453 14.82 26.17 8.43
CA LEU A 453 15.64 25.60 7.36
C LEU A 453 15.35 26.26 6.01
N ASP A 454 14.09 26.54 5.66
CA ASP A 454 13.73 27.26 4.42
C ASP A 454 14.33 28.67 4.37
N LYS A 455 14.32 29.38 5.50
CA LYS A 455 14.97 30.70 5.61
C LYS A 455 16.48 30.57 5.50
N GLY A 456 17.07 29.61 6.23
CA GLY A 456 18.50 29.33 6.25
C GLY A 456 19.05 28.87 4.90
N LYS A 457 18.27 28.10 4.12
CA LYS A 457 18.66 27.61 2.78
C LYS A 457 19.09 28.73 1.84
N LYS A 458 18.48 29.92 1.95
CA LYS A 458 18.85 31.10 1.14
C LYS A 458 20.20 31.71 1.51
N LEU A 459 20.71 31.37 2.69
CA LEU A 459 21.96 31.86 3.27
C LEU A 459 23.10 30.83 3.20
N ILE A 460 22.82 29.63 2.68
CA ILE A 460 23.76 28.51 2.57
C ILE A 460 24.04 28.27 1.09
N ASP A 461 25.30 28.40 0.69
CA ASP A 461 25.77 27.99 -0.63
C ASP A 461 26.47 26.62 -0.58
N PHE A 462 26.92 26.15 -1.74
CA PHE A 462 27.62 24.88 -1.86
C PHE A 462 28.93 24.81 -1.05
N LYS A 463 29.65 25.92 -0.87
CA LYS A 463 30.93 25.98 -0.14
C LYS A 463 30.70 25.79 1.36
N VAL A 464 29.67 26.44 1.90
CA VAL A 464 29.28 26.29 3.32
C VAL A 464 28.98 24.83 3.64
N ARG A 465 28.30 24.14 2.73
CA ARG A 465 27.97 22.72 2.87
C ARG A 465 29.22 21.84 2.84
N ASP A 466 30.11 22.05 1.86
CA ASP A 466 31.34 21.26 1.74
C ASP A 466 32.23 21.44 2.99
N LEU A 467 32.35 22.68 3.47
CA LEU A 467 33.04 22.97 4.73
C LEU A 467 32.39 22.27 5.92
N LYS A 468 31.05 22.25 6.03
CA LYS A 468 30.36 21.53 7.13
C LYS A 468 30.67 20.03 7.11
N LEU A 469 30.71 19.41 5.93
CA LEU A 469 31.07 18.00 5.79
C LEU A 469 32.51 17.76 6.25
N LYS A 470 33.45 18.60 5.82
CA LYS A 470 34.86 18.55 6.27
C LYS A 470 34.98 18.72 7.79
N ILE A 471 34.27 19.69 8.37
CA ILE A 471 34.24 19.94 9.81
C ILE A 471 33.72 18.70 10.55
N SER A 472 32.64 18.06 10.08
CA SER A 472 32.07 16.88 10.76
C SER A 472 33.08 15.74 10.94
N ARG A 473 33.97 15.56 9.96
CA ARG A 473 35.02 14.53 9.91
C ARG A 473 36.36 14.99 10.53
N ALA A 474 36.49 16.28 10.84
CA ALA A 474 37.73 16.83 11.38
C ALA A 474 37.94 16.44 12.85
N THR A 475 39.21 16.44 13.27
CA THR A 475 39.57 16.18 14.67
C THR A 475 39.09 17.32 15.58
N PRO A 476 38.93 17.08 16.90
CA PRO A 476 38.55 18.13 17.84
C PRO A 476 39.48 19.35 17.81
N GLU A 477 40.78 19.15 17.60
CA GLU A 477 41.76 20.25 17.51
C GLU A 477 41.46 21.15 16.31
N ILE A 478 41.18 20.55 15.15
CA ILE A 478 40.84 21.31 13.95
C ILE A 478 39.50 22.04 14.15
N LYS A 479 38.49 21.38 14.72
CA LYS A 479 37.20 22.01 15.04
C LYS A 479 37.38 23.23 15.94
N ASN A 480 38.21 23.12 16.97
CA ASN A 480 38.52 24.23 17.89
C ASN A 480 39.19 25.39 17.17
N MET A 481 40.16 25.12 16.29
CA MET A 481 40.80 26.18 15.49
C MET A 481 39.82 26.88 14.54
N ILE A 482 38.86 26.16 13.97
CA ILE A 482 37.83 26.75 13.11
C ILE A 482 36.88 27.63 13.95
N ASP A 483 36.45 27.17 15.13
CA ASP A 483 35.66 28.01 16.04
C ASP A 483 36.45 29.24 16.48
N GLU A 484 37.73 29.08 16.82
CA GLU A 484 38.63 30.18 17.19
C GLU A 484 38.73 31.21 16.06
N PHE A 485 38.87 30.79 14.80
CA PHE A 485 38.84 31.70 13.65
C PHE A 485 37.56 32.55 13.61
N PHE A 486 36.39 31.93 13.74
CA PHE A 486 35.13 32.67 13.70
C PHE A 486 34.92 33.53 14.96
N LYS A 487 35.41 33.08 16.12
CA LYS A 487 35.41 33.85 17.36
C LYS A 487 36.28 35.10 17.22
N THR A 488 37.51 34.98 16.73
CA THR A 488 38.40 36.12 16.48
C THR A 488 37.83 37.05 15.41
N SER A 489 37.17 36.51 14.38
CA SER A 489 36.47 37.31 13.37
C SER A 489 35.32 38.11 14.00
N MET A 490 34.51 37.48 14.86
CA MET A 490 33.46 38.14 15.62
C MET A 490 34.02 39.22 16.56
N GLU A 491 35.12 38.93 17.27
CA GLU A 491 35.81 39.87 18.16
C GLU A 491 36.32 41.10 17.40
N MET A 492 36.86 40.93 16.19
CA MET A 492 37.23 42.04 15.32
C MET A 492 36.02 42.97 15.08
N GLY A 493 34.86 42.41 14.75
CA GLY A 493 33.63 43.18 14.57
C GLY A 493 33.16 43.90 15.85
N LEU A 494 33.38 43.31 17.03
CA LEU A 494 33.09 43.96 18.31
C LEU A 494 34.08 45.10 18.63
N TYR A 495 35.38 44.88 18.46
CA TYR A 495 36.40 45.92 18.65
C TYR A 495 36.14 47.13 17.78
N MET A 496 35.76 46.95 16.51
CA MET A 496 35.40 48.03 15.60
C MET A 496 34.24 48.91 16.07
N ARG A 497 33.43 48.43 17.01
CA ARG A 497 32.34 49.18 17.64
C ARG A 497 32.73 49.77 19.00
N GLY A 498 33.99 49.65 19.39
CA GLY A 498 34.52 50.15 20.67
C GLY A 498 34.30 49.21 21.84
N TRP A 499 33.89 47.95 21.63
CA TRP A 499 33.73 47.02 22.74
C TRP A 499 35.06 46.59 23.34
N LYS A 500 35.14 46.58 24.67
CA LYS A 500 36.25 45.96 25.40
C LYS A 500 35.93 44.48 25.54
N ILE A 501 36.76 43.63 24.93
CA ILE A 501 36.67 42.18 25.06
C ILE A 501 37.81 41.75 25.98
N GLY A 502 37.48 41.21 27.14
CA GLY A 502 38.44 40.63 28.09
C GLY A 502 38.04 39.22 28.48
N ASP A 503 38.98 38.48 29.08
CA ASP A 503 38.84 37.05 29.38
C ASP A 503 37.66 36.69 30.32
N ASN A 504 37.13 37.66 31.07
CA ASN A 504 36.03 37.48 32.03
C ASN A 504 34.67 38.03 31.56
N ASN A 505 34.54 38.46 30.31
CA ASN A 505 33.31 39.11 29.87
C ASN A 505 32.18 38.11 29.63
N ILE A 506 31.06 38.31 30.32
CA ILE A 506 29.82 37.56 30.11
C ILE A 506 29.02 38.29 29.03
N TYR A 507 28.79 37.61 27.91
CA TYR A 507 27.92 38.12 26.85
C TYR A 507 26.43 38.01 27.25
N PRO A 508 25.54 38.89 26.75
CA PRO A 508 25.83 40.04 25.89
C PRO A 508 26.52 41.17 26.64
N LEU A 509 27.46 41.82 25.95
CA LEU A 509 28.15 42.99 26.47
C LEU A 509 27.14 44.16 26.62
N LYS A 510 27.34 45.06 27.59
CA LYS A 510 26.48 46.24 27.86
C LYS A 510 27.16 47.53 27.43
N SER A 511 26.41 48.61 27.16
CA SER A 511 26.98 49.91 26.75
C SER A 511 28.14 50.42 27.63
N GLU A 512 28.19 50.03 28.90
CA GLU A 512 29.27 50.31 29.86
C GLU A 512 30.61 49.64 29.49
N ASP A 513 30.58 48.53 28.76
CA ASP A 513 31.75 47.79 28.25
C ASP A 513 32.30 48.41 26.95
N THR A 514 31.78 49.55 26.51
CA THR A 514 32.29 50.30 25.35
C THR A 514 33.34 51.33 25.76
N THR A 515 34.30 51.60 24.89
CA THR A 515 35.25 52.70 25.03
C THR A 515 34.52 54.02 24.78
N SER A 516 34.49 54.91 25.77
CA SER A 516 33.89 56.24 25.66
C SER A 516 34.62 57.11 24.63
N ALA A 517 33.83 57.81 23.80
CA ALA A 517 34.26 58.57 22.62
C ALA A 517 35.06 59.86 22.89
N GLY A 518 35.61 60.04 24.11
CA GLY A 518 36.19 61.31 24.56
C GLY A 518 37.72 61.38 24.64
N ASN A 519 38.45 60.26 24.51
CA ASN A 519 39.91 60.24 24.62
C ASN A 519 40.54 59.72 23.32
N ASP A 520 41.40 60.51 22.68
CA ASP A 520 42.10 60.15 21.43
C ASP A 520 42.97 58.88 21.56
N GLU A 521 43.40 58.53 22.78
CA GLU A 521 44.09 57.25 23.08
C GLU A 521 43.19 56.00 22.84
N ASN A 522 41.87 56.16 22.95
CA ASN A 522 40.92 55.06 22.77
C ASN A 522 40.73 54.68 21.29
N GLY A 523 40.83 55.65 20.36
CA GLY A 523 40.73 55.40 18.92
C GLY A 523 41.92 54.57 18.39
N ILE A 524 43.11 54.83 18.92
CA ILE A 524 44.33 54.04 18.65
C ILE A 524 44.16 52.62 19.18
N THR A 525 43.56 52.46 20.36
CA THR A 525 43.35 51.15 20.99
C THR A 525 42.34 50.29 20.21
N VAL A 526 41.24 50.88 19.70
CA VAL A 526 40.26 50.19 18.85
C VAL A 526 40.89 49.70 17.54
N HIS A 527 41.67 50.57 16.88
CA HIS A 527 42.35 50.22 15.64
C HIS A 527 43.37 49.09 15.87
N ASN A 528 44.21 49.21 16.91
CA ASN A 528 45.20 48.19 17.24
C ASN A 528 44.56 46.83 17.54
N ASN A 529 43.49 46.79 18.34
CA ASN A 529 42.78 45.53 18.65
C ASN A 529 42.14 44.91 17.40
N THR A 530 41.60 45.74 16.50
CA THR A 530 41.05 45.29 15.21
C THR A 530 42.14 44.68 14.33
N VAL A 531 43.32 45.31 14.26
CA VAL A 531 44.49 44.83 13.51
C VAL A 531 45.01 43.51 14.09
N ILE A 532 45.16 43.42 15.42
CA ILE A 532 45.59 42.20 16.11
C ILE A 532 44.62 41.05 15.85
N ALA A 533 43.30 41.29 15.94
CA ALA A 533 42.31 40.28 15.65
C ALA A 533 42.39 39.77 14.20
N TYR A 534 42.59 40.65 13.23
CA TYR A 534 42.75 40.24 11.82
C TYR A 534 44.00 39.38 11.58
N GLU A 535 45.16 39.78 12.14
CA GLU A 535 46.38 38.98 11.99
C GLU A 535 46.27 37.64 12.73
N ASN A 536 45.67 37.61 13.92
CA ASN A 536 45.39 36.35 14.62
C ASN A 536 44.49 35.42 13.78
N ALA A 537 43.44 35.96 13.15
CA ALA A 537 42.58 35.16 12.27
C ALA A 537 43.34 34.58 11.07
N LYS A 538 44.27 35.35 10.48
CA LYS A 538 45.14 34.86 9.39
C LYS A 538 46.12 33.79 9.86
N ASP A 539 46.70 33.96 11.04
CA ASP A 539 47.60 32.98 11.63
C ASP A 539 46.87 31.66 11.89
N ILE A 540 45.65 31.70 12.42
CA ILE A 540 44.80 30.52 12.59
C ILE A 540 44.54 29.84 11.23
N LEU A 541 44.14 30.59 10.20
CA LEU A 541 43.93 30.06 8.85
C LEU A 541 45.19 29.42 8.25
N SER A 542 46.38 29.92 8.58
CA SER A 542 47.64 29.38 8.06
C SER A 542 48.00 28.02 8.67
N LYS A 543 47.50 27.74 9.88
CA LYS A 543 47.74 26.50 10.62
C LYS A 543 46.72 25.40 10.28
N LEU A 544 45.58 25.75 9.69
CA LEU A 544 44.56 24.80 9.26
C LEU A 544 45.02 24.01 8.01
N PRO A 545 44.53 22.75 7.84
CA PRO A 545 44.69 22.02 6.57
C PRO A 545 44.28 22.86 5.36
N SER A 546 45.01 22.74 4.26
CA SER A 546 44.88 23.64 3.10
C SER A 546 43.49 23.57 2.46
N ASP A 547 42.88 22.38 2.43
CA ASP A 547 41.53 22.15 1.93
C ASP A 547 40.46 22.85 2.79
N ILE A 548 40.59 22.83 4.12
CA ILE A 548 39.68 23.54 5.03
C ILE A 548 39.92 25.05 4.96
N SER A 549 41.18 25.49 5.02
CA SER A 549 41.56 26.90 4.98
C SER A 549 41.08 27.58 3.69
N ASN A 550 41.18 26.89 2.55
CA ASN A 550 40.68 27.40 1.28
C ASN A 550 39.15 27.52 1.25
N GLU A 551 38.41 26.58 1.85
CA GLU A 551 36.96 26.72 1.95
C GLU A 551 36.56 27.89 2.84
N ILE A 552 37.20 28.06 4.00
CA ILE A 552 36.93 29.19 4.91
C ILE A 552 37.20 30.52 4.21
N ARG A 553 38.32 30.64 3.47
CA ARG A 553 38.63 31.82 2.65
C ARG A 553 37.58 32.11 1.59
N SER A 554 36.84 31.09 1.16
CA SER A 554 35.85 31.21 0.08
C SER A 554 34.44 31.55 0.59
N LEU A 555 34.22 31.56 1.91
CA LEU A 555 32.95 31.89 2.54
C LEU A 555 32.55 33.34 2.28
N HIS A 556 31.33 33.53 1.78
CA HIS A 556 30.80 34.84 1.44
C HIS A 556 30.45 35.66 2.68
N THR A 557 30.45 36.98 2.51
CA THR A 557 29.97 37.89 3.56
C THR A 557 28.45 37.94 3.55
N LEU A 558 27.84 37.90 4.73
CA LEU A 558 26.43 38.22 4.94
C LEU A 558 26.25 39.72 5.19
N ARG A 559 25.41 40.36 4.37
CA ARG A 559 25.08 41.78 4.51
C ARG A 559 23.68 41.95 5.07
N PHE A 560 23.53 42.88 6.01
CA PHE A 560 22.24 43.25 6.61
C PHE A 560 21.61 44.43 5.88
N SER A 561 20.27 44.48 5.88
CA SER A 561 19.46 45.59 5.38
C SER A 561 18.68 46.21 6.52
N LYS A 562 19.00 47.47 6.91
CA LYS A 562 18.31 48.18 8.00
C LYS A 562 16.81 48.37 7.77
N LYS A 563 16.35 48.31 6.52
CA LYS A 563 14.95 48.59 6.14
C LYS A 563 14.05 47.36 6.32
N GLU A 564 14.62 46.17 6.47
CA GLU A 564 13.88 44.92 6.54
C GLU A 564 13.61 44.51 7.99
N LYS A 565 12.45 43.88 8.22
CA LYS A 565 12.05 43.42 9.56
C LYS A 565 12.98 42.29 10.02
N ALA A 566 13.22 42.25 11.32
CA ALA A 566 13.88 41.12 11.96
C ALA A 566 13.04 39.85 11.76
N TYR A 567 13.70 38.73 11.51
CA TYR A 567 13.10 37.42 11.44
C TYR A 567 13.97 36.41 12.20
N ARG A 568 13.32 35.42 12.81
CA ARG A 568 13.99 34.40 13.61
C ARG A 568 14.43 33.23 12.73
N ILE A 569 15.67 32.77 12.92
CA ILE A 569 16.25 31.55 12.33
C ILE A 569 17.03 30.81 13.42
N PHE A 570 16.73 29.52 13.64
CA PHE A 570 17.39 28.66 14.63
C PHE A 570 17.49 29.31 16.01
N GLY A 571 16.39 29.95 16.43
CA GLY A 571 16.33 30.61 17.73
C GLY A 571 16.85 32.05 17.78
N LEU A 572 17.59 32.53 16.76
CA LEU A 572 18.28 33.83 16.75
C LEU A 572 17.63 34.84 15.80
N ASN A 573 17.76 36.13 16.10
CA ASN A 573 17.11 37.21 15.35
C ASN A 573 18.03 37.82 14.29
N PHE A 574 17.69 37.63 13.01
CA PHE A 574 18.42 38.20 11.87
C PHE A 574 17.64 39.34 11.22
N LYS A 575 18.31 40.45 10.85
CA LYS A 575 17.68 41.58 10.14
C LYS A 575 18.13 41.67 8.69
N GLY A 576 17.20 41.42 7.76
CA GLY A 576 17.39 41.66 6.33
C GLY A 576 18.68 41.08 5.74
N THR A 577 19.08 39.91 6.23
CA THR A 577 20.36 39.28 5.91
C THR A 577 20.30 38.65 4.53
N ARG A 578 21.32 38.93 3.70
CA ARG A 578 21.52 38.33 2.38
C ARG A 578 22.97 37.94 2.15
N VAL A 579 23.20 36.90 1.37
CA VAL A 579 24.55 36.51 0.92
C VAL A 579 25.05 37.51 -0.11
N TYR A 580 26.27 37.99 0.07
CA TYR A 580 26.94 38.85 -0.89
C TYR A 580 28.05 38.08 -1.61
N HIS A 581 27.73 37.55 -2.78
CA HIS A 581 28.59 36.61 -3.51
C HIS A 581 29.90 37.20 -4.05
N GLU A 582 30.00 38.52 -4.17
CA GLU A 582 31.19 39.19 -4.71
C GLU A 582 32.28 39.46 -3.66
N GLU A 583 32.02 39.19 -2.37
CA GLU A 583 32.94 39.49 -1.29
C GLU A 583 32.96 38.37 -0.25
N THR A 584 34.14 37.88 0.10
CA THR A 584 34.31 36.90 1.17
C THR A 584 34.40 37.58 2.54
N LEU A 585 34.14 36.83 3.61
CA LEU A 585 34.30 37.34 4.99
C LEU A 585 35.72 37.92 5.18
N LEU A 586 36.73 37.22 4.67
CA LEU A 586 38.12 37.65 4.77
C LEU A 586 38.40 38.91 3.95
N ASP A 587 37.79 39.07 2.78
CA ASP A 587 37.87 40.31 1.99
C ASP A 587 37.27 41.51 2.75
N CYS A 588 36.13 41.30 3.40
CA CYS A 588 35.47 42.31 4.22
C CYS A 588 36.40 42.75 5.38
N MET A 589 37.02 41.79 6.07
CA MET A 589 38.01 42.06 7.12
C MET A 589 39.24 42.80 6.57
N ARG A 590 39.78 42.37 5.42
CA ARG A 590 40.97 42.95 4.80
C ARG A 590 40.79 44.41 4.39
N LYS A 591 39.61 44.80 3.91
CA LYS A 591 39.31 46.21 3.54
C LYS A 591 39.53 47.18 4.70
N ILE A 592 39.33 46.71 5.94
CA ILE A 592 39.52 47.51 7.15
C ILE A 592 41.00 47.58 7.54
N TYR A 593 41.75 46.49 7.34
CA TYR A 593 43.19 46.42 7.59
C TYR A 593 44.01 47.32 6.65
N GLY A 594 43.60 47.45 5.37
CA GLY A 594 44.35 48.18 4.34
C GLY A 594 44.31 49.72 4.39
N GLY A 595 43.55 50.31 5.33
CA GLY A 595 43.31 51.76 5.38
C GLY A 595 42.23 52.23 4.39
N TYR A 596 41.38 53.15 4.85
CA TYR A 596 40.26 53.70 4.08
C TYR A 596 40.72 54.67 2.99
N ASN A 597 40.87 54.20 1.75
CA ASN A 597 41.09 55.09 0.60
C ASN A 597 39.81 55.37 -0.23
N ASN A 598 38.62 54.89 0.17
CA ASN A 598 37.38 55.12 -0.57
C ASN A 598 36.21 55.51 0.36
N ASP A 599 35.50 56.58 -0.01
CA ASP A 599 34.32 57.21 0.61
C ASP A 599 33.08 56.30 0.78
N GLU A 600 33.16 54.99 0.57
CA GLU A 600 31.97 54.12 0.43
C GLU A 600 31.70 53.12 1.57
N SER A 601 32.58 52.98 2.58
CA SER A 601 32.31 52.01 3.67
C SER A 601 32.53 52.58 5.08
N CYS A 602 31.44 52.72 5.84
CA CYS A 602 31.49 53.09 7.25
C CYS A 602 31.97 51.88 8.09
N ILE A 603 32.95 52.08 8.99
CA ILE A 603 33.43 51.08 9.99
C ILE A 603 32.26 50.31 10.61
N ARG A 604 31.18 51.02 10.94
CA ARG A 604 29.99 50.45 11.57
C ARG A 604 29.18 49.51 10.68
N THR A 605 29.18 49.74 9.36
CA THR A 605 28.49 48.87 8.41
C THR A 605 29.27 47.57 8.22
N ASN A 606 30.59 47.66 8.08
CA ASN A 606 31.45 46.49 7.90
C ASN A 606 31.52 45.65 9.18
N SER A 607 31.54 46.28 10.36
CA SER A 607 31.52 45.55 11.64
C SER A 607 30.27 44.70 11.80
N ASN A 608 29.11 45.22 11.40
CA ASN A 608 27.88 44.43 11.34
C ASN A 608 28.02 43.24 10.39
N TRP A 609 28.56 43.43 9.18
CA TRP A 609 28.72 42.33 8.23
C TRP A 609 29.63 41.21 8.76
N ILE A 610 30.73 41.58 9.42
CA ILE A 610 31.65 40.63 10.05
C ILE A 610 30.95 39.87 11.18
N LEU A 611 30.23 40.57 12.07
CA LEU A 611 29.49 39.96 13.17
C LEU A 611 28.42 38.99 12.66
N TYR A 612 27.59 39.43 11.71
CA TYR A 612 26.52 38.62 11.13
C TYR A 612 27.06 37.37 10.43
N SER A 613 28.13 37.51 9.65
CA SER A 613 28.76 36.39 8.96
C SER A 613 29.36 35.40 9.96
N SER A 614 30.12 35.89 10.93
CA SER A 614 30.81 35.05 11.91
C SER A 614 29.82 34.28 12.78
N CYS A 615 28.81 34.96 13.34
CA CYS A 615 27.78 34.30 14.14
C CYS A 615 26.96 33.31 13.32
N TRP A 616 26.60 33.65 12.07
CA TRP A 616 25.90 32.73 11.17
C TRP A 616 26.69 31.43 10.95
N TYR A 617 27.97 31.53 10.62
CA TYR A 617 28.81 30.36 10.40
C TYR A 617 29.02 29.55 11.69
N ARG A 618 29.16 30.21 12.84
CA ARG A 618 29.20 29.51 14.13
C ARG A 618 27.92 28.71 14.41
N ILE A 619 26.75 29.29 14.17
CA ILE A 619 25.46 28.58 14.29
C ILE A 619 25.47 27.38 13.34
N LEU A 620 25.75 27.59 12.06
CA LEU A 620 25.71 26.53 11.06
C LEU A 620 26.65 25.37 11.36
N PHE A 621 27.80 25.63 11.95
CA PHE A 621 28.79 24.61 12.31
C PHE A 621 28.64 24.08 13.74
N ASN A 622 27.55 24.43 14.43
CA ASN A 622 27.23 24.02 15.80
C ASN A 622 28.27 24.45 16.84
N PHE A 623 28.83 25.65 16.65
CA PHE A 623 29.60 26.34 17.67
C PHE A 623 28.71 27.28 18.50
N ASP A 624 29.11 27.53 19.74
CA ASP A 624 28.37 28.39 20.66
C ASP A 624 28.40 29.85 20.19
N VAL A 625 27.22 30.45 20.02
CA VAL A 625 27.10 31.89 19.76
C VAL A 625 26.84 32.62 21.08
N PRO A 626 27.69 33.57 21.46
CA PRO A 626 27.66 34.13 22.80
C PRO A 626 26.52 35.12 23.07
N PHE A 627 25.81 35.61 22.05
CA PHE A 627 24.70 36.57 22.22
C PHE A 627 23.72 36.55 21.04
N ASP A 628 22.51 37.09 21.25
CA ASP A 628 21.52 37.22 20.17
C ASP A 628 21.88 38.38 19.24
N MET A 629 21.87 38.13 17.94
CA MET A 629 22.16 39.09 16.88
C MET A 629 21.25 40.32 16.93
N GLY A 630 20.02 40.17 17.44
CA GLY A 630 19.09 41.28 17.64
C GLY A 630 19.62 42.36 18.60
N GLN A 631 20.52 42.01 19.52
CA GLN A 631 21.09 42.92 20.52
C GLN A 631 22.22 43.81 19.97
N ILE A 632 22.74 43.51 18.78
CA ILE A 632 23.82 44.28 18.14
C ILE A 632 23.31 45.64 17.62
N ASP A 633 22.01 45.75 17.32
CA ASP A 633 21.45 46.93 16.66
C ASP A 633 21.15 48.10 17.60
N ASP A 634 21.19 47.90 18.92
CA ASP A 634 20.72 48.89 19.90
C ASP A 634 21.78 49.84 20.46
N ILE A 635 23.04 49.74 20.02
CA ILE A 635 24.08 50.67 20.50
C ILE A 635 24.32 51.75 19.45
N GLN A 636 23.75 52.93 19.75
CA GLN A 636 23.82 54.18 19.00
C GLN A 636 25.20 54.79 18.98
#